data_AF-A0A4Y8L9S9-F1
#
_entry.id   AF-A0A4Y8L9S9-F1
#
_cell.length_a   1.000
_cell.length_b   1.000
_cell.length_c   1.000
_cell.angle_alpha   90.00
_cell.angle_beta   90.00
_cell.angle_gamma   90.00
#
_symmetry.space_group_name_H-M   'P 1'
#
loop_
_entity.id
_entity.type
_entity.pdbx_description
1 polymer ?
#
loop_
_entity_poly.entity_id
_entity_poly.type
_entity_poly.pdbx_seq_one_letter_code
_entity_poly.pdbx_strand_id
1 'polypeptide(L)'
;MAKYTEDLGKKIADAIEQDEYTLGEICMMHNISRKTFYQWARNHSDFKEMIDDARAGRDERLAQKARKILKQRLEHGYTVTTTRYKYAVDDYGEIYLTGKTVTMKEYSADEKTLKIAMAKEGEIEEKVENMPSPWEITVLNPETADQIELLRFSGTEEEKRERCQQIERKYAAAGQKPATDAYDPSLDSRYNEVIK
;
A
#
# COMPACT_ATOMS: atom_id res chain seq x y z
N MET A 1 -39.40 -0.43 2.79
CA MET A 1 -38.12 -1.13 2.97
C MET A 1 -38.30 -2.56 2.50
N ALA A 2 -37.44 -3.04 1.60
CA ALA A 2 -37.51 -4.44 1.16
C ALA A 2 -37.30 -5.37 2.36
N LYS A 3 -38.00 -6.52 2.37
CA LYS A 3 -37.79 -7.57 3.36
C LYS A 3 -36.67 -8.50 2.88
N TYR A 4 -35.89 -9.03 3.82
CA TYR A 4 -34.88 -10.03 3.49
C TYR A 4 -35.58 -11.29 2.97
N THR A 5 -35.05 -11.82 1.87
CA THR A 5 -35.41 -13.11 1.29
C THR A 5 -34.12 -13.74 0.80
N GLU A 6 -33.98 -15.06 0.94
CA GLU A 6 -32.75 -15.78 0.56
C GLU A 6 -32.42 -15.58 -0.93
N ASP A 7 -33.43 -15.57 -1.80
CA ASP A 7 -33.27 -15.32 -3.24
C ASP A 7 -32.72 -13.92 -3.54
N LEU A 8 -33.10 -12.91 -2.75
CA LEU A 8 -32.54 -11.57 -2.88
C LEU A 8 -31.09 -11.54 -2.38
N GLY A 9 -30.80 -12.29 -1.32
CA GLY A 9 -29.45 -12.47 -0.80
C GLY A 9 -28.50 -13.05 -1.84
N LYS A 10 -28.93 -14.12 -2.53
CA LYS A 10 -28.20 -14.76 -3.64
C LYS A 10 -27.93 -13.80 -4.78
N LYS A 11 -28.94 -13.06 -5.25
CA LYS A 11 -28.76 -12.06 -6.32
C LYS A 11 -27.74 -10.97 -5.96
N ILE A 12 -27.75 -10.53 -4.69
CA ILE A 12 -26.77 -9.55 -4.21
C ILE A 12 -25.37 -10.16 -4.15
N ALA A 13 -25.25 -11.41 -3.69
CA ALA A 13 -23.98 -12.15 -3.67
C ALA A 13 -23.42 -12.34 -5.08
N ASP A 14 -24.23 -12.79 -6.04
CA ASP A 14 -23.84 -12.96 -7.45
C ASP A 14 -23.34 -11.64 -8.06
N ALA A 15 -24.02 -10.53 -7.76
CA ALA A 15 -23.61 -9.20 -8.23
C ALA A 15 -22.26 -8.75 -7.63
N ILE A 16 -21.97 -9.14 -6.37
CA ILE A 16 -20.69 -8.86 -5.70
C ILE A 16 -19.58 -9.73 -6.29
N GLU A 17 -19.85 -11.01 -6.57
CA GLU A 17 -18.88 -11.92 -7.20
C GLU A 17 -18.50 -11.43 -8.61
N GLN A 18 -19.46 -10.87 -9.33
CA GLN A 18 -19.27 -10.30 -10.67
C GLN A 18 -18.43 -9.02 -10.71
N ASP A 19 -18.35 -8.25 -9.61
CA ASP A 19 -17.53 -7.02 -9.49
C ASP A 19 -17.77 -5.96 -10.60
N GLU A 20 -18.97 -5.95 -11.16
CA GLU A 20 -19.37 -4.97 -12.19
C GLU A 20 -19.91 -3.68 -11.59
N TYR A 21 -20.42 -3.76 -10.36
CA TYR A 21 -21.13 -2.69 -9.68
C TYR A 21 -20.54 -2.47 -8.29
N THR A 22 -20.48 -1.22 -7.88
CA THR A 22 -20.14 -0.87 -6.50
C THR A 22 -21.25 -1.33 -5.55
N LEU A 23 -20.92 -1.57 -4.29
CA LEU A 23 -21.91 -1.91 -3.26
C LEU A 23 -23.07 -0.90 -3.18
N GLY A 24 -22.82 0.39 -3.47
CA GLY A 24 -23.86 1.41 -3.53
C GLY A 24 -24.84 1.21 -4.66
N GLU A 25 -24.34 0.91 -5.86
CA GLU A 25 -25.16 0.62 -7.04
C GLU A 25 -25.96 -0.66 -6.85
N ILE A 26 -25.36 -1.71 -6.30
CA ILE A 26 -26.06 -2.96 -5.96
C ILE A 26 -27.21 -2.69 -4.99
N CYS A 27 -26.97 -1.87 -3.96
CA CYS A 27 -28.02 -1.48 -3.02
C CYS A 27 -29.17 -0.72 -3.71
N MET A 28 -28.86 0.21 -4.63
CA MET A 28 -29.86 0.96 -5.39
C MET A 28 -30.67 0.07 -6.33
N MET A 29 -30.02 -0.85 -7.06
CA MET A 29 -30.69 -1.80 -7.97
C MET A 29 -31.72 -2.66 -7.22
N HIS A 30 -31.42 -3.04 -5.99
CA HIS A 30 -32.31 -3.86 -5.16
C HIS A 30 -33.21 -3.04 -4.21
N ASN A 31 -33.28 -1.72 -4.37
CA ASN A 31 -34.09 -0.82 -3.53
C ASN A 31 -33.83 -0.99 -2.01
N ILE A 32 -32.58 -1.29 -1.64
CA ILE A 32 -32.13 -1.38 -0.25
C ILE A 32 -31.19 -0.24 0.08
N SER A 33 -31.18 0.17 1.34
CA SER A 33 -30.16 1.08 1.83
C SER A 33 -28.89 0.31 2.21
N ARG A 34 -27.72 0.94 2.14
CA ARG A 34 -26.47 0.34 2.67
C ARG A 34 -26.61 -0.06 4.15
N LYS A 35 -27.36 0.71 4.95
CA LYS A 35 -27.64 0.37 6.36
C LYS A 35 -28.39 -0.96 6.47
N THR A 36 -29.40 -1.18 5.62
CA THR A 36 -30.17 -2.41 5.56
C THR A 36 -29.30 -3.60 5.17
N PHE A 37 -28.40 -3.43 4.19
CA PHE A 37 -27.44 -4.46 3.81
C PHE A 37 -26.57 -4.89 5.00
N TYR A 38 -25.95 -3.95 5.71
CA TYR A 38 -25.11 -4.29 6.87
C TYR A 38 -25.93 -4.84 8.05
N GLN A 39 -27.19 -4.40 8.20
CA GLN A 39 -28.10 -4.95 9.20
C GLN A 39 -28.42 -6.41 8.89
N TRP A 40 -28.66 -6.76 7.62
CA TRP A 40 -28.85 -8.15 7.22
C TRP A 40 -27.60 -8.98 7.46
N ALA A 41 -26.42 -8.48 7.12
CA ALA A 41 -25.16 -9.18 7.39
C ALA A 41 -24.86 -9.42 8.89
N ARG A 42 -25.49 -8.65 9.79
CA ARG A 42 -25.38 -8.86 11.25
C ARG A 42 -26.44 -9.82 11.80
N ASN A 43 -27.65 -9.75 11.25
CA ASN A 43 -28.80 -10.47 11.78
C ASN A 43 -29.02 -11.85 11.14
N HIS A 44 -28.46 -12.06 9.94
CA HIS A 44 -28.62 -13.25 9.11
C HIS A 44 -27.24 -13.81 8.80
N SER A 45 -26.85 -14.90 9.47
CA SER A 45 -25.53 -15.53 9.29
C SER A 45 -25.38 -16.18 7.92
N ASP A 46 -26.47 -16.74 7.39
CA ASP A 46 -26.62 -17.25 6.03
C ASP A 46 -26.28 -16.18 4.99
N PHE A 47 -26.85 -14.99 5.14
CA PHE A 47 -26.57 -13.88 4.24
C PHE A 47 -25.09 -13.47 4.33
N LYS A 48 -24.55 -13.40 5.54
CA LYS A 48 -23.14 -13.04 5.75
C LYS A 48 -22.20 -14.02 5.05
N GLU A 49 -22.43 -15.33 5.22
CA GLU A 49 -21.64 -16.39 4.59
C GLU A 49 -21.67 -16.27 3.06
N MET A 50 -22.86 -16.10 2.47
CA MET A 50 -22.98 -15.88 1.02
C MET A 50 -22.19 -14.65 0.52
N ILE A 51 -22.17 -13.55 1.29
CA ILE A 51 -21.43 -12.35 0.92
C ILE A 51 -19.91 -12.57 1.03
N ASP A 52 -19.46 -13.27 2.06
CA ASP A 52 -18.04 -13.55 2.26
C ASP A 52 -17.52 -14.55 1.20
N ASP A 53 -18.30 -15.56 0.84
CA ASP A 53 -18.02 -16.47 -0.27
C ASP A 53 -17.96 -15.73 -1.61
N ALA A 54 -18.93 -14.85 -1.89
CA ALA A 54 -18.93 -14.04 -3.11
C ALA A 54 -17.70 -13.12 -3.22
N ARG A 55 -17.23 -12.57 -2.09
CA ARG A 55 -15.99 -11.78 -2.04
C ARG A 55 -14.76 -12.65 -2.31
N ALA A 56 -14.70 -13.85 -1.72
CA ALA A 56 -13.62 -14.78 -1.96
C ALA A 56 -13.56 -15.22 -3.43
N GLY A 57 -14.71 -15.56 -4.03
CA GLY A 57 -14.81 -15.92 -5.45
C GLY A 57 -14.41 -14.77 -6.38
N ARG A 58 -14.81 -13.54 -6.06
CA ARG A 58 -14.34 -12.34 -6.77
C ARG A 58 -12.82 -12.22 -6.74
N ASP A 59 -12.24 -12.31 -5.56
CA ASP A 59 -10.80 -12.11 -5.35
C ASP A 59 -10.00 -13.22 -6.05
N GLU A 60 -10.49 -14.47 -6.02
CA GLU A 60 -9.91 -15.57 -6.78
C GLU A 60 -9.94 -15.31 -8.29
N ARG A 61 -11.08 -14.88 -8.82
CA ARG A 61 -11.25 -14.58 -10.26
C ARG A 61 -10.37 -13.40 -10.69
N LEU A 62 -10.22 -12.40 -9.84
CA LEU A 62 -9.31 -11.28 -10.06
C LEU A 62 -7.85 -11.77 -10.09
N ALA A 63 -7.46 -12.63 -9.15
CA ALA A 63 -6.14 -13.24 -9.14
C ALA A 63 -5.87 -14.09 -10.39
N GLN A 64 -6.86 -14.87 -10.85
CA GLN A 64 -6.76 -15.63 -12.10
C GLN A 64 -6.58 -14.71 -13.32
N LYS A 65 -7.35 -13.61 -13.41
CA LYS A 65 -7.17 -12.60 -14.47
C LYS A 65 -5.79 -11.98 -14.44
N ALA A 66 -5.29 -11.60 -13.24
CA ALA A 66 -3.96 -11.07 -13.07
C ALA A 66 -2.88 -12.06 -13.53
N ARG A 67 -2.97 -13.33 -13.10
CA ARG A 67 -2.08 -14.42 -13.56
C ARG A 67 -2.10 -14.58 -15.08
N LYS A 68 -3.28 -14.52 -15.70
CA LYS A 68 -3.43 -14.63 -17.17
C LYS A 68 -2.78 -13.45 -17.89
N ILE A 69 -2.98 -12.22 -17.41
CA ILE A 69 -2.36 -11.03 -18.00
C ILE A 69 -0.84 -11.10 -17.85
N LEU A 70 -0.35 -11.51 -16.69
CA LEU A 70 1.08 -11.71 -16.45
C LEU A 70 1.65 -12.75 -17.41
N LYS A 71 0.99 -13.92 -17.55
CA LYS A 71 1.37 -14.96 -18.51
C LYS A 71 1.38 -14.45 -19.95
N GLN A 72 0.38 -13.70 -20.38
CA GLN A 72 0.36 -13.11 -21.72
C GLN A 72 1.52 -12.13 -21.94
N ARG A 73 1.81 -11.27 -20.95
CA ARG A 73 2.96 -10.36 -21.00
C ARG A 73 4.30 -11.12 -21.01
N LEU A 74 4.33 -12.29 -20.38
CA LEU A 74 5.48 -13.19 -20.32
C LEU A 74 5.77 -13.83 -21.68
N GLU A 75 4.74 -14.41 -22.30
CA GLU A 75 4.86 -15.26 -23.50
C GLU A 75 4.99 -14.45 -24.78
N HIS A 76 4.30 -13.31 -24.87
CA HIS A 76 4.19 -12.54 -26.11
C HIS A 76 4.89 -11.18 -26.03
N GLY A 77 5.56 -10.88 -24.90
CA GLY A 77 6.00 -9.52 -24.60
C GLY A 77 4.82 -8.56 -24.44
N TYR A 78 5.10 -7.27 -24.27
CA TYR A 78 4.05 -6.26 -24.36
C TYR A 78 4.52 -5.03 -25.14
N THR A 79 3.64 -4.52 -25.99
CA THR A 79 3.87 -3.30 -26.76
C THR A 79 3.20 -2.12 -26.10
N VAL A 80 3.98 -1.16 -25.61
CA VAL A 80 3.44 0.13 -25.13
C VAL A 80 3.36 1.07 -26.31
N THR A 81 2.12 1.40 -26.70
CA THR A 81 1.86 2.42 -27.72
C THR A 81 1.61 3.75 -27.02
N THR A 82 2.59 4.65 -27.02
CA THR A 82 2.42 6.01 -26.52
C THR A 82 1.99 6.92 -27.66
N THR A 83 0.78 7.46 -27.58
CA THR A 83 0.29 8.47 -28.52
C THR A 83 0.42 9.85 -27.88
N ARG A 84 1.19 10.75 -28.50
CA ARG A 84 1.25 12.16 -28.11
C ARG A 84 0.49 13.01 -29.12
N TYR A 85 -0.42 13.83 -28.61
CA TYR A 85 -1.13 14.85 -29.38
C TYR A 85 -0.44 16.20 -29.18
N LYS A 86 -0.11 16.89 -30.27
CA LYS A 86 0.36 18.27 -30.24
C LYS A 86 -0.75 19.18 -30.75
N TYR A 87 -1.14 20.13 -29.92
CA TYR A 87 -2.14 21.14 -30.25
C TYR A 87 -1.45 22.50 -30.39
N ALA A 88 -1.85 23.29 -31.38
CA ALA A 88 -1.45 24.68 -31.54
C ALA A 88 -2.71 25.56 -31.56
N VAL A 89 -2.52 26.83 -31.25
CA VAL A 89 -3.57 27.85 -31.28
C VAL A 89 -3.32 28.71 -32.52
N ASP A 90 -4.37 28.98 -33.29
CA ASP A 90 -4.28 29.92 -34.40
C ASP A 90 -4.31 31.38 -33.92
N ASP A 91 -4.15 32.31 -34.87
CA ASP A 91 -4.18 33.76 -34.59
C ASP A 91 -5.55 34.26 -34.07
N TYR A 92 -6.58 33.41 -34.12
CA TYR A 92 -7.95 33.70 -33.68
C TYR A 92 -8.30 33.04 -32.34
N GLY A 93 -7.38 32.27 -31.74
CA GLY A 93 -7.57 31.61 -30.45
C GLY A 93 -8.17 30.20 -30.50
N GLU A 94 -8.40 29.64 -31.69
CA GLU A 94 -8.95 28.29 -31.87
C GLU A 94 -7.83 27.24 -31.78
N ILE A 95 -8.06 26.19 -30.97
CA ILE A 95 -7.08 25.12 -30.74
C ILE A 95 -7.26 24.02 -31.80
N TYR A 96 -6.25 23.77 -32.62
CA TYR A 96 -6.25 22.71 -33.62
C TYR A 96 -5.12 21.70 -33.42
N LEU A 97 -5.36 20.45 -33.85
CA LEU A 97 -4.39 19.36 -33.73
C LEU A 97 -3.30 19.47 -34.81
N THR A 98 -2.10 19.86 -34.41
CA THR A 98 -0.94 20.08 -35.31
C THR A 98 -0.21 18.79 -35.64
N GLY A 99 -0.29 17.76 -34.78
CA GLY A 99 0.35 16.49 -35.07
C GLY A 99 0.06 15.38 -34.07
N LYS A 100 0.03 14.15 -34.59
CA LYS A 100 -0.08 12.92 -33.80
C LYS A 100 1.22 12.13 -33.97
N THR A 101 1.96 11.95 -32.88
CA THR A 101 3.14 11.07 -32.86
C THR A 101 2.79 9.80 -32.09
N VAL A 102 2.85 8.65 -32.78
CA VAL A 102 2.63 7.32 -32.18
C VAL A 102 3.99 6.64 -32.06
N THR A 103 4.43 6.37 -30.84
CA THR A 103 5.67 5.63 -30.57
C THR A 103 5.29 4.26 -30.00
N MET A 104 5.67 3.19 -30.70
CA MET A 104 5.49 1.82 -30.24
C MET A 104 6.83 1.32 -29.68
N LYS A 105 6.86 0.96 -28.40
CA LYS A 105 8.01 0.32 -27.77
C LYS A 105 7.63 -1.10 -27.38
N GLU A 106 8.38 -2.07 -27.90
CA GLU A 106 8.25 -3.47 -27.56
C GLU A 106 9.16 -3.77 -26.36
N TYR A 107 8.60 -4.34 -25.30
CA TYR A 107 9.33 -4.75 -24.12
C TYR A 107 9.25 -6.28 -24.02
N SER A 108 10.41 -6.94 -24.10
CA SER A 108 10.55 -8.34 -23.68
C SER A 108 10.47 -8.42 -22.16
N ALA A 109 9.86 -9.49 -21.63
CA ALA A 109 9.79 -9.67 -20.19
C ALA A 109 11.21 -9.86 -19.60
N ASP A 110 11.56 -9.10 -18.56
CA ASP A 110 12.88 -9.18 -17.93
C ASP A 110 13.03 -10.51 -17.18
N GLU A 111 13.89 -11.38 -17.69
CA GLU A 111 14.14 -12.74 -17.21
C GLU A 111 14.50 -12.78 -15.71
N LYS A 112 15.16 -11.72 -15.21
CA LYS A 112 15.56 -11.61 -13.80
C LYS A 112 14.37 -11.33 -12.89
N THR A 113 13.50 -10.41 -13.26
CA THR A 113 12.24 -10.14 -12.53
C THR A 113 11.33 -11.36 -12.53
N LEU A 114 11.33 -12.11 -13.64
CA LEU A 114 10.63 -13.38 -13.80
C LEU A 114 11.07 -14.45 -12.78
N LYS A 115 12.38 -14.71 -12.69
CA LYS A 115 12.94 -15.72 -11.78
C LYS A 115 12.61 -15.38 -10.31
N ILE A 116 12.63 -14.10 -9.96
CA ILE A 116 12.30 -13.63 -8.60
C ILE A 116 10.80 -13.80 -8.30
N ALA A 117 9.91 -13.51 -9.27
CA ALA A 117 8.47 -13.66 -9.08
C ALA A 117 8.05 -15.14 -8.95
N MET A 118 8.61 -16.03 -9.78
CA MET A 118 8.30 -17.46 -9.75
C MET A 118 8.90 -18.17 -8.53
N ALA A 119 10.09 -17.77 -8.08
CA ALA A 119 10.70 -18.34 -6.86
C ALA A 119 9.88 -18.06 -5.60
N LYS A 120 9.10 -16.97 -5.57
CA LYS A 120 8.20 -16.63 -4.46
C LYS A 120 6.89 -17.43 -4.42
N GLU A 121 6.47 -18.07 -5.52
CA GLU A 121 5.24 -18.88 -5.55
C GLU A 121 5.40 -20.25 -4.87
N GLY A 122 6.63 -20.75 -4.71
CA GLY A 122 6.93 -22.01 -4.02
C GLY A 122 7.01 -21.90 -2.49
N GLU A 123 7.02 -20.68 -1.95
CA GLU A 123 7.09 -20.39 -0.52
C GLU A 123 5.89 -19.54 -0.07
N ILE A 124 4.69 -19.81 -0.59
CA ILE A 124 3.45 -19.44 0.12
C ILE A 124 3.13 -20.56 1.12
N GLU A 125 4.12 -20.93 1.95
CA GLU A 125 3.77 -21.21 3.33
C GLU A 125 3.36 -19.87 3.93
N GLU A 126 2.39 -19.89 4.85
CA GLU A 126 2.02 -18.76 5.68
C GLU A 126 3.19 -18.40 6.62
N LYS A 127 4.31 -17.99 6.02
CA LYS A 127 5.39 -17.36 6.73
C LYS A 127 4.92 -15.96 7.00
N VAL A 128 4.50 -15.75 8.24
CA VAL A 128 4.50 -14.45 8.93
C VAL A 128 5.96 -13.95 9.07
N GLU A 129 6.79 -14.10 8.04
CA GLU A 129 8.17 -13.67 7.97
C GLU A 129 8.23 -12.52 6.98
N ASN A 130 7.81 -11.35 7.44
CA ASN A 130 8.68 -10.18 7.56
C ASN A 130 7.77 -8.98 7.90
N MET A 131 7.16 -8.98 9.09
CA MET A 131 6.96 -7.67 9.74
C MET A 131 8.37 -7.09 9.79
N PRO A 132 8.67 -5.95 9.12
CA PRO A 132 10.04 -5.44 9.07
C PRO A 132 10.53 -5.42 10.51
N SER A 133 11.57 -6.20 10.80
CA SER A 133 12.16 -6.25 12.14
C SER A 133 12.32 -4.82 12.59
N PRO A 134 11.78 -4.45 13.77
CA PRO A 134 11.86 -3.08 14.25
C PRO A 134 13.32 -2.64 14.11
N TRP A 135 13.53 -1.50 13.46
CA TRP A 135 14.87 -0.96 13.23
C TRP A 135 15.61 -0.93 14.57
N GLU A 136 16.69 -1.71 14.69
CA GLU A 136 17.51 -1.72 15.89
C GLU A 136 18.40 -0.49 15.86
N ILE A 137 17.95 0.57 16.55
CA ILE A 137 18.71 1.81 16.66
C ILE A 137 19.73 1.64 17.79
N THR A 138 20.99 1.36 17.43
CA THR A 138 22.10 1.38 18.38
C THR A 138 22.50 2.83 18.67
N VAL A 139 22.22 3.32 19.87
CA VAL A 139 22.56 4.69 20.27
C VAL A 139 24.01 4.73 20.75
N LEU A 140 24.88 5.38 19.99
CA LEU A 140 26.32 5.47 20.29
C LEU A 140 26.63 6.48 21.42
N ASN A 141 25.76 7.47 21.63
CA ASN A 141 25.94 8.50 22.65
C ASN A 141 25.17 8.13 23.94
N PRO A 142 25.85 7.97 25.10
CA PRO A 142 25.20 7.64 26.36
C PRO A 142 24.18 8.69 26.83
N GLU A 143 24.39 9.98 26.53
CA GLU A 143 23.42 11.03 26.88
C GLU A 143 22.10 10.88 26.11
N THR A 144 22.20 10.58 24.81
CA THR A 144 21.03 10.35 23.96
C THR A 144 20.27 9.08 24.37
N ALA A 145 20.97 8.06 24.88
CA ALA A 145 20.34 6.85 25.40
C ALA A 145 19.50 7.16 26.65
N ASP A 146 20.06 7.90 27.62
CA ASP A 146 19.35 8.33 28.83
C ASP A 146 18.12 9.21 28.50
N GLN A 147 18.22 10.09 27.49
CA GLN A 147 17.09 10.89 27.01
C GLN A 147 15.99 10.03 26.35
N ILE A 148 16.37 9.00 25.59
CA ILE A 148 15.40 8.07 24.98
C ILE A 148 14.69 7.24 26.06
N GLU A 149 15.38 6.81 27.11
CA GLU A 149 14.74 6.12 28.24
C GLU A 149 13.76 7.01 28.98
N LEU A 150 14.08 8.29 29.17
CA LEU A 150 13.17 9.27 29.75
C LEU A 150 11.89 9.43 28.91
N LEU A 151 12.00 9.47 27.58
CA LEU A 151 10.83 9.55 26.69
C LEU A 151 9.96 8.29 26.74
N ARG A 152 10.56 7.13 27.02
CA ARG A 152 9.85 5.85 27.19
C ARG A 152 9.24 5.69 28.59
N PHE A 153 9.62 6.53 29.56
CA PHE A 153 9.14 6.44 30.93
C PHE A 153 7.72 7.01 31.08
N SER A 154 6.75 6.15 31.43
CA SER A 154 5.35 6.50 31.63
C SER A 154 5.02 6.98 33.06
N GLY A 155 5.86 7.85 33.64
CA GLY A 155 5.64 8.43 34.97
C GLY A 155 4.81 9.72 34.95
N THR A 156 4.58 10.30 36.13
CA THR A 156 3.96 11.63 36.27
C THR A 156 4.89 12.74 35.79
N GLU A 157 4.35 13.90 35.44
CA GLU A 157 5.14 15.03 34.92
C GLU A 157 6.18 15.55 35.92
N GLU A 158 5.92 15.41 37.23
CA GLU A 158 6.86 15.80 38.29
C GLU A 158 8.06 14.85 38.33
N GLU A 159 7.83 13.54 38.28
CA GLU A 159 8.89 12.52 38.23
C GLU A 159 9.74 12.62 36.95
N LYS A 160 9.12 12.95 35.82
CA LYS A 160 9.85 13.21 34.57
C LYS A 160 10.77 14.43 34.70
N ARG A 161 10.29 15.53 35.30
CA ARG A 161 11.09 16.74 35.53
C ARG A 161 12.27 16.50 36.46
N GLU A 162 12.08 15.73 37.52
CA GLU A 162 13.18 15.34 38.41
C GLU A 162 14.24 14.52 37.68
N ARG A 163 13.82 13.57 36.83
CA ARG A 163 14.74 12.78 36.00
C ARG A 163 15.45 13.63 34.94
N CYS A 164 14.77 14.59 34.29
CA CYS A 164 15.43 15.57 33.41
C CYS A 164 16.56 16.30 34.13
N GLN A 165 16.28 16.84 35.32
CA GLN A 165 17.27 17.60 36.10
C GLN A 165 18.43 16.73 36.56
N GLN A 166 18.21 15.45 36.85
CA GLN A 166 19.27 14.51 37.19
C GLN A 166 20.18 14.20 35.98
N ILE A 167 19.60 14.00 34.79
CA ILE A 167 20.35 13.80 33.54
C ILE A 167 21.17 15.06 33.22
N GLU A 168 20.57 16.24 33.27
CA GLU A 168 21.26 17.52 33.04
C GLU A 168 22.42 17.72 34.01
N ARG A 169 22.25 17.43 35.31
CA ARG A 169 23.34 17.53 36.29
C ARG A 169 24.45 16.51 36.04
N LYS A 170 24.10 15.28 35.67
CA LYS A 170 25.04 14.19 35.36
C LYS A 170 25.97 14.58 34.20
N TYR A 171 25.43 15.15 33.13
CA TYR A 171 26.22 15.51 31.94
C TYR A 171 26.81 16.93 32.01
N ALA A 172 26.21 17.86 32.77
CA ALA A 172 26.83 19.16 33.06
C ALA A 172 28.11 19.02 33.92
N ALA A 173 28.15 18.03 34.83
CA ALA A 173 29.35 17.72 35.60
C ALA A 173 30.43 17.00 34.77
N ALA A 174 30.04 16.31 33.68
CA ALA A 174 30.95 15.53 32.83
C ALA A 174 31.70 16.36 31.77
N GLY A 175 31.43 17.67 31.65
CA GLY A 175 32.28 18.59 30.91
C GLY A 175 32.49 18.28 29.42
N GLN A 176 31.47 17.78 28.72
CA GLN A 176 31.52 17.56 27.27
C GLN A 176 30.62 18.58 26.55
N LYS A 177 31.20 19.31 25.60
CA LYS A 177 30.48 20.24 24.72
C LYS A 177 29.43 19.46 23.91
N PRO A 178 28.24 20.02 23.68
CA PRO A 178 27.28 19.40 22.78
C PRO A 178 27.86 19.42 21.35
N ALA A 179 28.08 18.25 20.77
CA ALA A 179 28.39 18.13 19.35
C ALA A 179 27.09 18.34 18.56
N THR A 180 26.71 19.60 18.34
CA THR A 180 25.57 19.96 17.48
C THR A 180 25.86 19.82 15.99
N ASP A 181 27.02 19.31 15.57
CA ASP A 181 27.33 19.01 14.17
C ASP A 181 27.76 17.54 14.04
N ALA A 182 26.79 16.64 13.96
CA ALA A 182 27.00 15.26 13.54
C ALA A 182 26.49 15.03 12.10
N TYR A 183 26.72 16.00 11.20
CA TYR A 183 26.70 15.70 9.77
C TYR A 183 28.05 15.11 9.40
N ASP A 184 28.09 13.81 9.13
CA ASP A 184 29.24 13.10 8.57
C ASP A 184 29.10 13.06 7.03
N PRO A 185 29.86 13.86 6.27
CA PRO A 185 29.77 13.91 4.82
C PRO A 185 30.20 12.60 4.13
N SER A 186 30.84 11.66 4.85
CA SER A 186 31.27 10.38 4.29
C SER A 186 30.11 9.42 4.00
N LEU A 187 28.93 9.67 4.57
CA LEU A 187 27.71 8.88 4.33
C LEU A 187 27.06 9.20 2.97
N ASP A 188 27.33 10.38 2.39
CA ASP A 188 26.81 10.79 1.07
C ASP A 188 27.54 10.10 -0.10
N SER A 189 28.78 9.64 0.12
CA SER A 189 29.60 8.99 -0.90
C SER A 189 29.08 7.60 -1.29
N ARG A 190 28.36 6.90 -0.40
CA ARG A 190 27.84 5.55 -0.68
C ARG A 190 26.65 5.53 -1.63
N TYR A 191 26.07 6.67 -1.97
CA TYR A 191 24.97 6.77 -2.93
C TYR A 191 25.42 6.81 -4.41
N ASN A 192 26.73 6.98 -4.68
CA ASN A 192 27.24 7.11 -6.05
C ASN A 192 27.91 5.85 -6.63
N GLU A 193 27.98 4.73 -5.91
CA GLU A 193 28.57 3.48 -6.43
C GLU A 193 27.57 2.41 -6.90
N VAL A 194 26.25 2.68 -6.88
CA VAL A 194 25.24 1.71 -7.37
C VAL A 194 24.74 2.01 -8.80
N ILE A 195 25.39 2.94 -9.52
CA ILE A 195 25.13 3.16 -10.95
C ILE A 195 26.43 3.01 -11.74
N LYS A 196 26.84 1.76 -11.96
CA LYS A 196 27.55 1.32 -13.17
C LYS A 196 27.08 -0.07 -13.55
#